data_AF-A0A316DSX5-F1
#
_entry.id   AF-A0A316DSX5-F1
#
_cell.length_a   1.000
_cell.length_b   1.000
_cell.length_c   1.000
_cell.angle_alpha   90.00
_cell.angle_beta   90.00
_cell.angle_gamma   90.00
#
_symmetry.space_group_name_H-M   'P 1'
#
loop_
_entity.id
_entity.type
_entity.pdbx_description
1 polymer ?
#
loop_
_entity_poly.entity_id
_entity_poly.type
_entity_poly.pdbx_seq_one_letter_code
_entity_poly.pdbx_strand_id
1 'polypeptide(L)'
;MNKLLLSIIGVFILFGCRNNEKHFTSENNRIPEIMENPASLAVKKEGVWWINQHQTILNRLNPNSEMILVGNSIFHTMDNKDREGVWQKHLDTYNTINMGISGDRTENVIWRLENGSLENINPKVAVVLIGTNNTDGNHYLTISTPEELAGGIRKICTIIHKNFPIQKSF
;
A
#
# COMPACT_ATOMS: atom_id res chain seq x y z
N MET A 1 -40.69 19.76 -70.09
CA MET A 1 -39.89 18.66 -69.50
C MET A 1 -40.29 18.58 -68.03
N ASN A 2 -40.88 17.56 -67.43
CA ASN A 2 -41.12 16.13 -67.71
C ASN A 2 -42.50 15.76 -67.09
N LYS A 3 -43.41 15.07 -67.80
CA LYS A 3 -43.69 13.61 -67.75
C LYS A 3 -43.81 13.06 -66.31
N LEU A 4 -45.01 12.74 -65.80
CA LEU A 4 -45.82 11.51 -66.03
C LEU A 4 -45.13 10.24 -65.48
N LEU A 5 -45.64 9.61 -64.42
CA LEU A 5 -46.34 8.30 -64.47
C LEU A 5 -46.71 7.71 -63.10
N LEU A 6 -47.82 6.98 -63.13
CA LEU A 6 -48.48 6.14 -62.14
C LEU A 6 -47.63 4.98 -61.56
N SER A 7 -47.99 4.63 -60.31
CA SER A 7 -48.29 3.28 -59.77
C SER A 7 -47.21 2.18 -59.85
N ILE A 8 -46.96 1.49 -58.71
CA ILE A 8 -47.32 0.07 -58.52
C ILE A 8 -46.88 -0.40 -57.12
N ILE A 9 -47.77 -1.20 -56.55
CA ILE A 9 -47.75 -1.93 -55.29
C ILE A 9 -46.52 -2.85 -55.16
N GLY A 10 -45.97 -2.92 -53.94
CA GLY A 10 -44.99 -3.93 -53.55
C GLY A 10 -44.95 -4.11 -52.03
N VAL A 11 -45.96 -4.77 -51.46
CA VAL A 11 -45.87 -5.34 -50.13
C VAL A 11 -44.96 -6.56 -50.20
N PHE A 12 -43.80 -6.50 -49.56
CA PHE A 12 -43.04 -7.69 -49.16
C PHE A 12 -42.78 -7.62 -47.66
N ILE A 13 -43.69 -8.21 -46.89
CA ILE A 13 -43.43 -8.60 -45.51
C ILE A 13 -42.56 -9.86 -45.59
N LEU A 14 -41.24 -9.68 -45.50
CA LEU A 14 -40.34 -10.79 -45.19
C LEU A 14 -40.11 -10.79 -43.68
N PHE A 15 -40.76 -11.76 -43.02
CA PHE A 15 -40.37 -12.23 -41.69
C PHE A 15 -38.96 -12.82 -41.80
N GLY A 16 -37.95 -11.97 -41.62
CA GLY A 16 -36.59 -12.41 -41.37
C GLY A 16 -36.39 -12.55 -39.86
N CYS A 17 -36.30 -13.77 -39.35
CA CYS A 17 -35.66 -14.02 -38.06
C CYS A 17 -34.20 -13.55 -38.16
N ARG A 18 -33.92 -12.32 -37.75
CA ARG A 18 -32.56 -11.82 -37.63
C ARG A 18 -32.00 -12.38 -36.32
N ASN A 19 -31.19 -13.41 -36.43
CA ASN A 19 -30.30 -13.82 -35.35
C ASN A 19 -29.52 -12.57 -34.92
N ASN A 20 -29.66 -12.18 -33.67
CA ASN A 20 -28.77 -11.22 -33.03
C ASN A 20 -27.40 -11.91 -32.87
N GLU A 21 -26.65 -12.01 -33.97
CA GLU A 21 -25.20 -12.09 -33.85
C GLU A 21 -24.79 -10.74 -33.27
N LYS A 22 -24.44 -10.77 -31.98
CA LYS A 22 -23.74 -9.68 -31.33
C LYS A 22 -22.47 -9.47 -32.13
N HIS A 23 -22.46 -8.48 -33.01
CA HIS A 23 -21.23 -7.91 -33.52
C HIS A 23 -20.48 -7.37 -32.31
N PHE A 24 -19.54 -8.17 -31.80
CA PHE A 24 -18.52 -7.72 -30.88
C PHE A 24 -17.60 -6.79 -31.67
N THR A 25 -17.97 -5.52 -31.75
CA THR A 25 -17.07 -4.48 -32.24
C THR A 25 -15.91 -4.42 -31.24
N SER A 26 -14.72 -4.80 -31.70
CA SER A 26 -13.47 -4.77 -30.94
C SER A 26 -12.96 -3.33 -30.77
N GLU A 27 -13.79 -2.43 -30.22
CA GLU A 27 -13.42 -1.04 -29.91
C GLU A 27 -13.53 -0.77 -28.41
N ASN A 28 -12.54 -1.28 -27.69
CA ASN A 28 -11.91 -0.76 -26.46
C ASN A 28 -11.34 -1.93 -25.66
N ASN A 29 -10.27 -2.55 -26.17
CA ASN A 29 -9.28 -3.14 -25.28
C ASN A 29 -8.48 -2.00 -24.63
N ARG A 30 -9.13 -1.20 -23.78
CA ARG A 30 -8.40 -0.58 -22.68
C ARG A 30 -8.23 -1.72 -21.69
N ILE A 31 -7.00 -2.23 -21.59
CA ILE A 31 -6.56 -2.90 -20.36
C ILE A 31 -7.05 -1.98 -19.23
N PRO A 32 -7.88 -2.43 -18.27
CA PRO A 32 -8.24 -1.57 -17.16
C PRO A 32 -6.92 -1.08 -16.59
N GLU A 33 -6.71 0.23 -16.61
CA GLU A 33 -5.61 0.86 -15.88
C GLU A 33 -5.67 0.23 -14.50
N ILE A 34 -4.70 -0.63 -14.18
CA ILE A 34 -4.66 -1.30 -12.88
C ILE A 34 -4.53 -0.13 -11.93
N MET A 35 -5.63 0.28 -11.31
CA MET A 35 -5.63 1.39 -10.38
C MET A 35 -4.62 1.02 -9.30
N GLU A 36 -3.45 1.65 -9.36
CA GLU A 36 -2.39 1.37 -8.41
C GLU A 36 -2.92 1.69 -7.02
N ASN A 37 -2.89 0.70 -6.12
CA ASN A 37 -3.38 0.87 -4.77
C ASN A 37 -2.54 1.95 -4.06
N PRO A 38 -3.10 3.13 -3.73
CA PRO A 38 -2.33 4.24 -3.18
C PRO A 38 -1.67 3.92 -1.84
N ALA A 39 -2.30 3.08 -1.03
CA ALA A 39 -1.75 2.63 0.25
C ALA A 39 -0.53 1.70 0.10
N SER A 40 -0.27 1.20 -1.11
CA SER A 40 0.87 0.34 -1.44
C SER A 40 2.01 1.05 -2.20
N LEU A 41 1.86 2.34 -2.48
CA LEU A 41 2.87 3.14 -3.15
C LEU A 41 3.85 3.74 -2.15
N ALA A 42 5.13 3.82 -2.52
CA ALA A 42 6.15 4.46 -1.70
C ALA A 42 5.99 5.98 -1.77
N VAL A 43 5.59 6.63 -0.67
CA VAL A 43 5.42 8.09 -0.61
C VAL A 43 6.25 8.68 0.51
N LYS A 44 7.24 9.49 0.13
CA LYS A 44 8.01 10.31 1.08
C LYS A 44 7.08 11.36 1.69
N LYS A 45 7.12 11.51 3.02
CA LYS A 45 6.43 12.62 3.68
C LYS A 45 7.32 13.87 3.63
N GLU A 46 6.70 15.01 3.37
CA GLU A 46 7.38 16.30 3.46
C GLU A 46 7.51 16.79 4.91
N GLY A 47 8.49 17.67 5.15
CA GLY A 47 8.70 18.33 6.44
C GLY A 47 9.94 17.85 7.20
N VAL A 48 10.69 18.83 7.71
CA VAL A 48 11.99 18.62 8.40
C VAL A 48 11.85 17.67 9.58
N TRP A 49 10.77 17.77 10.36
CA TRP A 49 10.57 16.92 11.53
C TRP A 49 10.52 15.43 11.17
N TRP A 50 9.75 15.07 10.15
CA TRP A 50 9.59 13.67 9.74
C TRP A 50 10.90 13.11 9.17
N ILE A 51 11.60 13.91 8.37
CA ILE A 51 12.93 13.55 7.84
C ILE A 51 13.92 13.29 8.97
N ASN A 52 13.92 14.13 10.01
CA ASN A 52 14.78 13.94 11.18
C ASN A 52 14.43 12.67 11.98
N GLN A 53 13.14 12.30 12.06
CA GLN A 53 12.74 11.02 12.68
C GLN A 53 13.26 9.83 11.88
N HIS A 54 13.16 9.87 10.55
CA HIS A 54 13.76 8.83 9.70
C HIS A 54 15.27 8.73 9.91
N GLN A 55 15.99 9.86 9.91
CA GLN A 55 17.43 9.86 10.18
C GLN A 55 17.77 9.31 11.57
N THR A 56 16.93 9.56 12.57
CA THR A 56 17.10 9.01 13.92
C THR A 56 16.99 7.48 13.91
N ILE A 57 16.08 6.91 13.12
CA ILE A 57 15.99 5.45 12.91
C ILE A 57 17.27 4.93 12.25
N LEU A 58 17.74 5.57 11.18
CA LEU A 58 18.97 5.16 10.47
C LEU A 58 20.19 5.15 11.40
N ASN A 59 20.30 6.15 12.29
CA ASN A 59 21.39 6.24 13.26
C ASN A 59 21.32 5.18 14.38
N ARG A 60 20.17 4.51 14.56
CA ARG A 60 19.95 3.47 15.58
C ARG A 60 20.06 2.05 15.01
N LEU A 61 20.31 1.91 13.71
CA LEU A 61 20.48 0.59 13.10
C LEU A 61 21.65 -0.14 13.76
N ASN A 62 21.39 -1.38 14.16
CA ASN A 62 22.30 -2.19 14.94
C ASN A 62 22.34 -3.62 14.34
N PRO A 63 23.51 -4.11 13.88
CA PRO A 63 23.66 -5.46 13.35
C PRO A 63 23.24 -6.58 14.32
N ASN A 64 23.26 -6.31 15.63
CA ASN A 64 22.87 -7.26 16.68
C ASN A 64 21.37 -7.19 17.04
N SER A 65 20.58 -6.38 16.35
CA SER A 65 19.13 -6.31 16.56
C SER A 65 18.45 -7.64 16.20
N GLU A 66 17.67 -8.18 17.12
CA GLU A 66 16.88 -9.39 16.88
C GLU A 66 15.42 -9.05 16.56
N MET A 67 14.97 -7.84 16.88
CA MET A 67 13.61 -7.38 16.67
C MET A 67 13.54 -5.97 16.08
N ILE A 68 12.61 -5.75 15.15
CA ILE A 68 12.23 -4.41 14.67
C ILE A 68 10.73 -4.15 14.90
N LEU A 69 10.39 -2.93 15.29
CA LEU A 69 9.01 -2.46 15.39
C LEU A 69 8.71 -1.49 14.24
N VAL A 70 7.89 -1.90 13.29
CA VAL A 70 7.57 -1.13 12.08
C VAL A 70 6.15 -0.56 12.21
N GLY A 71 6.01 0.76 12.23
CA GLY A 71 4.69 1.35 12.40
C GLY A 71 4.65 2.87 12.51
N ASN A 72 3.62 3.34 13.20
CA ASN A 72 3.32 4.77 13.37
C ASN A 72 3.46 5.24 14.83
N SER A 73 2.65 6.21 15.24
CA SER A 73 2.61 6.82 16.57
C SER A 73 2.52 5.81 17.71
N ILE A 74 1.85 4.67 17.52
CA ILE A 74 1.73 3.66 18.58
C ILE A 74 3.12 3.16 19.00
N PHE A 75 3.96 2.79 18.04
CA PHE A 75 5.35 2.43 18.32
C PHE A 75 6.21 3.66 18.62
N HIS A 76 6.01 4.78 17.94
CA HIS A 76 6.81 5.98 18.22
C HIS A 76 6.76 6.38 19.71
N THR A 77 5.58 6.29 20.34
CA THR A 77 5.43 6.61 21.78
C THR A 77 6.11 5.62 22.72
N MET A 78 6.56 4.46 22.25
CA MET A 78 7.35 3.52 23.08
C MET A 78 8.72 4.07 23.46
N ASP A 79 9.21 5.11 22.77
CA ASP A 79 10.42 5.85 23.13
C ASP A 79 10.18 6.87 24.26
N ASN A 80 8.91 7.09 24.67
CA ASN A 80 8.61 8.04 25.74
C ASN A 80 9.05 7.50 27.10
N LYS A 81 9.46 8.41 27.99
CA LYS A 81 9.93 8.08 29.35
C LYS A 81 8.91 7.29 30.17
N ASP A 82 7.62 7.56 30.01
CA ASP A 82 6.56 6.83 30.72
C ASP A 82 6.36 5.39 30.21
N ARG A 83 7.00 5.01 29.09
CA ARG A 83 7.01 3.66 28.53
C ARG A 83 8.30 2.89 28.80
N GLU A 84 9.29 3.51 29.42
CA GLU A 84 10.60 2.91 29.69
C GLU A 84 10.50 1.57 30.45
N GLY A 85 9.63 1.49 31.46
CA GLY A 85 9.43 0.24 32.20
C GLY A 85 8.85 -0.91 31.36
N VAL A 86 7.98 -0.60 30.39
CA VAL A 86 7.45 -1.60 29.44
C VAL A 86 8.54 -2.00 28.45
N TRP A 87 9.31 -1.02 27.95
CA TRP A 87 10.42 -1.25 27.03
C TRP A 87 11.47 -2.18 27.64
N GLN A 88 11.98 -1.84 28.82
CA GLN A 88 12.99 -2.63 29.53
C GLN A 88 12.52 -4.06 29.80
N LYS A 89 11.25 -4.22 30.19
CA LYS A 89 10.68 -5.53 30.53
C LYS A 89 10.47 -6.43 29.30
N HIS A 90 10.13 -5.88 28.14
CA HIS A 90 9.59 -6.66 27.02
C HIS A 90 10.37 -6.54 25.71
N LEU A 91 11.15 -5.49 25.50
CA LEU A 91 11.76 -5.17 24.20
C LEU A 91 13.28 -5.11 24.27
N ASP A 92 13.85 -4.70 25.40
CA ASP A 92 15.29 -4.47 25.53
C ASP A 92 16.11 -5.76 25.33
N THR A 93 15.59 -6.90 25.80
CA THR A 93 16.29 -8.20 25.70
C THR A 93 16.58 -8.66 24.27
N TYR A 94 15.93 -8.07 23.26
CA TYR A 94 16.06 -8.44 21.84
C TYR A 94 16.86 -7.43 21.03
N ASN A 95 17.54 -6.46 21.68
CA ASN A 95 18.19 -5.34 21.01
C ASN A 95 17.24 -4.64 20.02
N THR A 96 16.00 -4.41 20.46
CA THR A 96 14.89 -3.98 19.58
C THR A 96 15.17 -2.61 18.97
N ILE A 97 14.92 -2.47 17.66
CA ILE A 97 14.92 -1.17 16.99
C ILE A 97 13.46 -0.70 16.81
N ASN A 98 13.14 0.44 17.42
CA ASN A 98 11.86 1.12 17.18
C ASN A 98 11.93 1.94 15.88
N MET A 99 11.07 1.62 14.91
CA MET A 99 10.96 2.32 13.62
C MET A 99 9.60 3.02 13.46
N GLY A 100 8.91 3.30 14.57
CA GLY A 100 7.66 4.04 14.59
C GLY A 100 7.84 5.53 14.35
N ILE A 101 7.05 6.14 13.46
CA ILE A 101 6.98 7.59 13.29
C ILE A 101 5.53 8.06 13.35
N SER A 102 5.25 9.06 14.19
CA SER A 102 3.88 9.58 14.33
C SER A 102 3.35 10.14 13.01
N GLY A 103 2.10 9.81 12.71
CA GLY A 103 1.43 10.24 11.48
C GLY A 103 1.82 9.48 10.21
N ASP A 104 2.59 8.38 10.33
CA ASP A 104 2.85 7.48 9.21
C ASP A 104 1.61 6.71 8.79
N ARG A 105 1.44 6.61 7.47
CA ARG A 105 0.54 5.70 6.77
C ARG A 105 1.34 4.59 6.10
N THR A 106 0.68 3.57 5.56
CA THR A 106 1.38 2.44 4.92
C THR A 106 2.35 2.91 3.83
N GLU A 107 1.94 3.86 3.00
CA GLU A 107 2.77 4.46 1.93
C GLU A 107 4.06 5.12 2.44
N ASN A 108 4.03 5.69 3.65
CA ASN A 108 5.21 6.32 4.26
C ASN A 108 6.16 5.28 4.83
N VAL A 109 5.61 4.25 5.48
CA VAL A 109 6.41 3.11 5.98
C VAL A 109 7.11 2.43 4.81
N ILE A 110 6.39 2.16 3.71
CA ILE A 110 6.97 1.55 2.49
C ILE A 110 8.16 2.36 2.01
N TRP A 111 8.00 3.68 1.89
CA TRP A 111 9.10 4.55 1.47
C TRP A 111 10.31 4.42 2.41
N ARG A 112 10.13 4.45 3.73
CA ARG A 112 11.26 4.34 4.68
C ARG A 112 11.99 3.00 4.57
N LEU A 113 11.25 1.90 4.44
CA LEU A 113 11.82 0.57 4.28
C LEU A 113 12.65 0.45 2.99
N GLU A 114 12.22 1.12 1.92
CA GLU A 114 12.95 1.17 0.64
C GLU A 114 14.10 2.21 0.66
N ASN A 115 14.21 3.03 1.70
CA ASN A 115 15.19 4.12 1.81
C ASN A 115 16.03 3.99 3.10
N GLY A 116 16.65 2.82 3.27
CA GLY A 116 17.73 2.59 4.23
C GLY A 116 17.33 1.98 5.57
N SER A 117 16.04 1.98 5.96
CA SER A 117 15.63 1.47 7.29
C SER A 117 15.89 -0.02 7.51
N LEU A 118 16.24 -0.78 6.47
CA LEU A 118 16.53 -2.22 6.54
C LEU A 118 18.01 -2.56 6.30
N GLU A 119 18.87 -1.56 6.14
CA GLU A 119 20.29 -1.78 5.87
C GLU A 119 21.05 -2.16 7.15
N ASN A 120 22.08 -3.00 7.01
CA ASN A 120 23.01 -3.37 8.10
C ASN A 120 22.36 -3.97 9.36
N ILE A 121 21.18 -4.60 9.23
CA ILE A 121 20.48 -5.32 10.29
C ILE A 121 20.06 -6.71 9.78
N ASN A 122 19.77 -7.64 10.69
CA ASN A 122 19.25 -8.96 10.36
C ASN A 122 18.31 -9.48 11.47
N PRO A 123 17.16 -8.83 11.70
CA PRO A 123 16.25 -9.18 12.77
C PRO A 123 15.62 -10.56 12.54
N LYS A 124 15.39 -11.29 13.63
CA LYS A 124 14.64 -12.56 13.63
C LYS A 124 13.13 -12.31 13.58
N VAL A 125 12.67 -11.19 14.11
CA VAL A 125 11.25 -10.84 14.21
C VAL A 125 11.03 -9.40 13.76
N ALA A 126 9.99 -9.19 12.96
CA ALA A 126 9.45 -7.86 12.66
C ALA A 126 8.01 -7.78 13.15
N VAL A 127 7.70 -6.79 13.99
CA VAL A 127 6.33 -6.51 14.43
C VAL A 127 5.80 -5.34 13.60
N VAL A 128 4.71 -5.55 12.86
CA VAL A 128 4.09 -4.53 12.02
C VAL A 128 2.79 -4.05 12.65
N LEU A 129 2.70 -2.75 12.93
CA LEU A 129 1.48 -2.11 13.43
C LEU A 129 1.28 -0.75 12.73
N ILE A 130 0.39 -0.74 11.74
CA ILE A 130 0.15 0.41 10.87
C ILE A 130 -1.28 0.38 10.34
N GLY A 131 -1.81 1.54 9.92
CA GLY A 131 -3.08 1.63 9.19
C GLY A 131 -4.12 2.56 9.79
N THR A 132 -4.05 2.89 11.08
CA THR A 132 -5.02 3.79 11.73
C THR A 132 -5.10 5.16 11.06
N ASN A 133 -3.96 5.69 10.60
CA ASN A 133 -3.87 6.96 9.88
C ASN A 133 -4.35 6.88 8.42
N ASN A 134 -4.42 5.68 7.85
CA ASN A 134 -5.00 5.46 6.52
C ASN A 134 -6.53 5.54 6.57
N THR A 135 -7.14 5.34 7.75
CA THR A 135 -8.60 5.38 7.95
C THR A 135 -9.07 6.67 8.63
N ASP A 136 -8.17 7.60 8.93
CA ASP A 136 -8.47 8.82 9.69
C ASP A 136 -8.87 9.98 8.77
N GLY A 137 -10.17 10.15 8.56
CA GLY A 137 -10.73 11.25 7.78
C GLY A 137 -10.78 12.60 8.51
N ASN A 138 -10.42 12.66 9.80
CA ASN A 138 -10.41 13.92 10.55
C ASN A 138 -9.10 14.68 10.37
N HIS A 139 -7.99 13.96 10.19
CA HIS A 139 -6.66 14.56 10.08
C HIS A 139 -6.03 14.41 8.68
N TYR A 140 -6.61 13.60 7.78
CA TYR A 140 -6.13 13.40 6.42
C TYR A 140 -7.23 13.66 5.40
N LEU A 141 -6.84 14.25 4.26
CA LEU A 141 -7.76 14.57 3.16
C LEU A 141 -8.29 13.34 2.43
N THR A 142 -7.58 12.22 2.52
CA THR A 142 -7.94 10.96 1.87
C THR A 142 -7.91 9.83 2.88
N ILE A 143 -8.80 8.86 2.71
CA ILE A 143 -8.79 7.60 3.45
C ILE A 143 -8.67 6.43 2.49
N SER A 144 -8.08 5.34 2.96
CA SER A 144 -7.99 4.08 2.21
C SER A 144 -9.21 3.21 2.52
N THR A 145 -9.71 2.53 1.50
CA THR A 145 -10.60 1.38 1.65
C THR A 145 -9.91 0.25 2.43
N PRO A 146 -10.66 -0.69 3.04
CA PRO A 146 -10.08 -1.87 3.67
C PRO A 146 -9.17 -2.67 2.72
N GLU A 147 -9.54 -2.81 1.45
CA GLU A 147 -8.78 -3.54 0.43
C GLU A 147 -7.46 -2.85 0.10
N GLU A 148 -7.48 -1.53 -0.06
CA GLU A 148 -6.27 -0.73 -0.28
C GLU A 148 -5.33 -0.85 0.93
N LEU A 149 -5.83 -0.64 2.13
CA LEU A 149 -5.04 -0.74 3.35
C LEU A 149 -4.43 -2.14 3.51
N ALA A 150 -5.22 -3.20 3.28
CA ALA A 150 -4.71 -4.57 3.30
C ALA A 150 -3.60 -4.80 2.26
N GLY A 151 -3.72 -4.20 1.07
CA GLY A 151 -2.66 -4.24 0.06
C GLY A 151 -1.39 -3.48 0.48
N GLY A 152 -1.53 -2.33 1.15
CA GLY A 152 -0.41 -1.59 1.72
C GLY A 152 0.34 -2.38 2.80
N ILE A 153 -0.40 -2.98 3.73
CA ILE A 153 0.16 -3.87 4.76
C ILE A 153 0.86 -5.07 4.11
N ARG A 154 0.24 -5.70 3.11
CA ARG A 154 0.84 -6.82 2.36
C ARG A 154 2.16 -6.41 1.69
N LYS A 155 2.23 -5.22 1.11
CA LYS A 155 3.46 -4.68 0.50
C LYS A 155 4.56 -4.50 1.54
N ILE A 156 4.25 -3.97 2.72
CA ILE A 156 5.20 -3.86 3.85
C ILE A 156 5.75 -5.23 4.23
N CYS A 157 4.87 -6.21 4.49
CA CYS A 157 5.30 -7.57 4.82
C CYS A 157 6.16 -8.20 3.71
N THR A 158 5.82 -7.94 2.44
CA THR A 158 6.58 -8.44 1.29
C THR A 158 8.00 -7.85 1.25
N ILE A 159 8.14 -6.55 1.49
CA ILE A 159 9.45 -5.88 1.55
C ILE A 159 10.28 -6.50 2.68
N ILE A 160 9.70 -6.66 3.87
CA ILE A 160 10.40 -7.24 5.03
C ILE A 160 10.85 -8.68 4.72
N HIS A 161 9.96 -9.55 4.23
CA HIS A 161 10.30 -10.93 3.89
C HIS A 161 11.35 -11.05 2.79
N LYS A 162 11.36 -10.13 1.82
CA LYS A 162 12.38 -10.11 0.75
C LYS A 162 13.77 -9.77 1.30
N ASN A 163 13.84 -8.86 2.27
CA ASN A 163 15.11 -8.44 2.87
C ASN A 163 15.61 -9.43 3.93
N PHE A 164 14.70 -10.05 4.68
CA PHE A 164 15.00 -11.02 5.72
C PHE A 164 14.27 -12.35 5.44
N PRO A 165 14.73 -13.13 4.45
CA PRO A 165 14.13 -14.42 4.17
C PRO A 165 14.27 -15.33 5.40
N ILE A 166 13.18 -15.96 5.82
CA ILE A 166 13.20 -16.94 6.91
C ILE A 166 14.21 -18.03 6.54
N GLN A 167 15.34 -18.07 7.23
CA GLN A 167 16.25 -19.20 7.13
C GLN A 167 15.57 -20.38 7.80
N LYS A 168 15.15 -21.38 7.01
CA LYS A 168 14.80 -22.68 7.57
C LYS A 168 16.08 -23.27 8.16
N SER A 169 16.16 -23.34 9.48
CA SER A 169 17.13 -24.18 10.15
C SER A 169 16.86 -25.63 9.75
N PHE A 170 17.83 -26.25 9.07
CA PHE A 170 17.86 -27.69 8.83
C PHE A 170 18.47 -28.41 10.03
#